data_AF-A0A8H8A4B6-F1
#
_entry.id   AF-A0A8H8A4B6-F1
#
_cell.length_a   1.000
_cell.length_b   1.000
_cell.length_c   1.000
_cell.angle_alpha   90.00
_cell.angle_beta   90.00
_cell.angle_gamma   90.00
#
_symmetry.space_group_name_H-M   'P 1'
#
loop_
_entity.id
_entity.type
_entity.pdbx_description
1 polymer ?
#
loop_
_entity_poly.entity_id
_entity_poly.type
_entity_poly.pdbx_seq_one_letter_code
_entity_poly.pdbx_strand_id
1 'polypeptide(L)'
;MLVQYFSFIDDYISSVSRLSASLKQGYFSIARANYLDPYIHGRFTSLHGYNRPMNALYYLIRGESVVTATTNEQSSKNAFEDPLNWFGILVPHELREAQKYFRDGLKEVAHMAHLQVMLHKLEKDIVSYRKKVS
;
A
#
# COMPACT_ATOMS: atom_id res chain seq x y z
N MET A 1 8.99 -6.37 27.71
CA MET A 1 7.92 -5.34 27.76
C MET A 1 8.44 -3.96 27.33
N LEU A 2 9.18 -3.22 28.16
CA LEU A 2 9.60 -1.86 27.77
C LEU A 2 10.59 -1.83 26.59
N VAL A 3 11.54 -2.78 26.54
CA VAL A 3 12.47 -2.92 25.41
C VAL A 3 11.73 -3.24 24.10
N GLN A 4 10.68 -4.08 24.17
CA GLN A 4 9.85 -4.41 23.01
C GLN A 4 9.00 -3.23 22.54
N TYR A 5 8.60 -2.34 23.46
CA TYR A 5 7.87 -1.13 23.13
C TYR A 5 8.75 -0.17 22.31
N PHE A 6 9.98 0.07 22.76
CA PHE A 6 10.92 0.90 22.01
C PHE A 6 11.26 0.31 20.65
N SER A 7 11.49 -1.01 20.54
CA SER A 7 11.74 -1.63 19.23
C SER A 7 10.57 -1.46 18.27
N PHE A 8 9.32 -1.60 18.73
CA PHE A 8 8.15 -1.37 17.88
C PHE A 8 7.99 0.09 17.43
N ILE A 9 8.37 1.05 18.27
CA ILE A 9 8.40 2.46 17.89
C ILE A 9 9.47 2.71 16.82
N ASP A 10 10.67 2.19 17.01
CA ASP A 10 11.78 2.34 16.05
C ASP A 10 11.42 1.72 14.69
N ASP A 11 10.79 0.54 14.70
CA ASP A 11 10.28 -0.13 13.51
C ASP A 11 9.16 0.66 12.84
N TYR A 12 8.27 1.27 13.63
CA TYR A 12 7.19 2.12 13.13
C TYR A 12 7.74 3.38 12.46
N ILE A 13 8.67 4.08 13.10
CA ILE A 13 9.33 5.28 12.55
C ILE A 13 10.07 4.93 11.25
N SER A 14 10.76 3.80 11.23
CA SER A 14 11.44 3.30 10.04
C SER A 14 10.46 3.02 8.90
N SER A 15 9.32 2.40 9.20
CA SER A 15 8.25 2.12 8.22
C SER A 15 7.63 3.41 7.68
N VAL A 16 7.42 4.43 8.53
CA VAL A 16 6.96 5.77 8.10
C VAL A 16 7.94 6.42 7.14
N SER A 17 9.25 6.32 7.42
CA SER A 17 10.28 6.85 6.53
C SER A 17 10.24 6.18 5.16
N ARG A 18 10.18 4.83 5.12
CA ARG A 18 10.07 4.04 3.88
C ARG A 18 8.79 4.34 3.10
N LEU A 19 7.66 4.47 3.80
CA LEU A 19 6.39 4.88 3.20
C LEU A 19 6.53 6.25 2.53
N SER A 20 7.08 7.24 3.25
CA SER A 20 7.25 8.59 2.71
C SER A 20 8.16 8.61 1.47
N ALA A 21 9.23 7.80 1.46
CA ALA A 21 10.13 7.68 0.32
C ALA A 21 9.42 7.06 -0.89
N SER A 22 8.69 5.98 -0.67
CA SER A 22 7.93 5.28 -1.72
C SER A 22 6.85 6.19 -2.32
N LEU A 23 6.11 6.91 -1.49
CA LEU A 23 5.10 7.87 -1.96
C LEU A 23 5.74 8.99 -2.78
N LYS A 24 6.84 9.60 -2.31
CA LYS A 24 7.55 10.65 -3.05
C LYS A 24 7.99 10.17 -4.42
N GLN A 25 8.58 8.98 -4.51
CA GLN A 25 9.03 8.39 -5.77
C GLN A 25 7.86 8.06 -6.70
N GLY A 26 6.75 7.53 -6.17
CA GLY A 26 5.52 7.29 -6.92
C GLY A 26 4.94 8.56 -7.53
N TYR A 27 4.82 9.63 -6.74
CA TYR A 27 4.33 10.93 -7.21
C TYR A 27 5.26 11.57 -8.24
N PHE A 28 6.58 11.48 -8.03
CA PHE A 28 7.55 11.98 -9.00
C PHE A 28 7.45 11.23 -10.34
N SER A 29 7.24 9.91 -10.29
CA SER A 29 7.08 9.08 -11.48
C SER A 29 5.80 9.44 -12.26
N ILE A 30 4.68 9.71 -11.57
CA ILE A 30 3.47 10.24 -12.21
C ILE A 30 3.74 11.61 -12.85
N ALA A 31 4.39 12.52 -12.13
CA ALA A 31 4.71 13.84 -12.66
C ALA A 31 5.61 13.75 -13.91
N ARG A 32 6.58 12.83 -13.90
CA ARG A 32 7.45 12.55 -15.05
C ARG A 32 6.67 11.99 -16.23
N ALA A 33 5.77 11.04 -16.01
CA ALA A 33 4.89 10.51 -17.06
C ALA A 33 4.09 11.65 -17.72
N ASN A 34 3.51 12.52 -16.92
CA ASN A 34 2.73 13.67 -17.41
C ASN A 34 3.59 14.71 -18.16
N TYR A 35 4.86 14.86 -17.79
CA TYR A 35 5.79 15.76 -18.47
C TYR A 35 6.29 15.19 -19.81
N LEU A 36 6.59 13.89 -19.85
CA LEU A 36 7.16 13.24 -21.03
C LEU A 36 6.13 12.95 -22.12
N ASP A 37 4.87 12.69 -21.76
CA ASP A 37 3.82 12.38 -22.72
C ASP A 37 2.65 13.38 -22.62
N PRO A 38 2.59 14.38 -23.51
CA PRO A 38 1.48 15.32 -23.55
C PRO A 38 0.15 14.67 -23.97
N TYR A 39 0.15 13.44 -24.50
CA TYR A 39 -1.05 12.71 -24.91
C TYR A 39 -1.65 11.81 -23.80
N ILE A 40 -1.01 11.72 -22.62
CA ILE A 40 -1.66 11.15 -21.42
C ILE A 40 -2.82 12.04 -20.96
N HIS A 41 -2.71 13.37 -21.21
CA HIS A 41 -3.78 14.34 -21.00
C HIS A 41 -4.93 14.05 -21.98
N GLY A 42 -5.94 13.31 -21.51
CA GLY A 42 -7.12 12.97 -22.30
C GLY A 42 -7.32 11.48 -22.58
N ARG A 43 -6.25 10.67 -22.60
CA ARG A 43 -6.37 9.20 -22.75
C ARG A 43 -7.22 8.58 -21.64
N PHE A 44 -7.06 9.09 -20.42
CA PHE A 44 -7.87 8.66 -19.28
C PHE A 44 -9.29 9.22 -19.35
N THR A 45 -9.48 10.49 -19.67
CA THR A 45 -10.82 11.10 -19.58
C THR A 45 -11.74 10.72 -20.73
N SER A 46 -11.21 10.23 -21.87
CA SER A 46 -11.99 9.97 -23.09
C SER A 46 -12.23 8.48 -23.41
N LEU A 47 -11.56 7.54 -22.71
CA LEU A 47 -11.81 6.12 -22.93
C LEU A 47 -13.11 5.70 -22.24
N HIS A 48 -14.02 5.09 -23.00
CA HIS A 48 -15.38 4.66 -22.61
C HIS A 48 -15.44 3.56 -21.52
N GLY A 49 -14.42 3.45 -20.66
CA GLY A 49 -14.25 2.40 -19.65
C GLY A 49 -14.20 2.88 -18.20
N TYR A 50 -14.20 4.19 -17.93
CA TYR A 50 -14.12 4.73 -16.55
C TYR A 50 -15.32 4.38 -15.66
N ASN A 51 -16.43 3.94 -16.27
CA ASN A 51 -17.64 3.54 -15.55
C ASN A 51 -17.62 2.07 -15.11
N ARG A 52 -16.53 1.33 -15.32
CA ARG A 52 -16.39 0.00 -14.70
C ARG A 52 -16.21 0.19 -13.19
N PRO A 53 -16.93 -0.57 -12.35
CA PRO A 53 -16.73 -0.49 -10.91
C PRO A 53 -15.27 -0.81 -10.60
N MET A 54 -14.55 0.21 -10.13
CA MET A 54 -13.15 0.11 -9.72
C MET A 54 -13.12 -0.68 -8.40
N ASN A 55 -13.24 -2.00 -8.48
CA ASN A 55 -13.08 -2.88 -7.32
C ASN A 55 -11.63 -2.75 -6.79
N ALA A 56 -11.43 -2.95 -5.49
CA ALA A 56 -10.09 -2.90 -4.92
C ALA A 56 -9.27 -4.11 -5.41
N LEU A 57 -8.08 -3.87 -5.98
CA LEU A 57 -7.14 -4.95 -6.34
C LEU A 57 -6.44 -5.54 -5.11
N TYR A 58 -6.30 -4.75 -4.04
CA TYR A 58 -5.59 -5.13 -2.83
C TYR A 58 -6.55 -5.24 -1.66
N TYR A 59 -6.45 -6.36 -0.94
CA TYR A 59 -7.21 -6.62 0.27
C TYR A 59 -6.26 -6.95 1.41
N LEU A 60 -6.60 -6.47 2.62
CA LEU A 60 -5.89 -6.83 3.84
C LEU A 60 -6.65 -7.93 4.55
N ILE A 61 -6.03 -9.10 4.68
CA ILE A 61 -6.58 -10.23 5.42
C ILE A 61 -5.98 -10.23 6.82
N ARG A 62 -6.84 -10.31 7.84
CA ARG A 62 -6.41 -10.35 9.24
C ARG A 62 -6.03 -11.78 9.62
N GLY A 63 -4.78 -12.16 9.37
CA GLY A 63 -4.18 -13.42 9.80
C GLY A 63 -2.70 -13.44 9.43
N GLU A 64 -1.82 -13.51 10.44
CA GLU A 64 -0.35 -13.66 10.38
C GLU A 64 0.43 -12.93 9.27
N SER A 65 1.14 -11.86 9.68
CA SER A 65 2.33 -11.15 9.14
C SER A 65 2.83 -11.37 7.71
N VAL A 66 1.97 -11.73 6.76
CA VAL A 66 2.28 -11.77 5.34
C VAL A 66 1.20 -10.95 4.67
N VAL A 67 1.56 -9.74 4.26
CA VAL A 67 0.84 -9.07 3.18
C VAL A 67 1.13 -9.88 1.93
N THR A 68 0.48 -11.03 1.80
CA THR A 68 0.29 -11.59 0.48
C THR A 68 -0.69 -10.62 -0.17
N ALA A 69 -0.17 -9.79 -1.07
CA ALA A 69 -0.96 -9.34 -2.20
C ALA A 69 -1.30 -10.58 -3.04
N THR A 70 -2.09 -11.50 -2.47
CA THR A 70 -2.64 -12.64 -3.15
C THR A 70 -3.73 -12.08 -4.03
N THR A 71 -3.40 -11.94 -5.31
CA THR A 71 -4.36 -12.14 -6.38
C THR A 71 -5.08 -13.44 -6.04
N ASN A 72 -6.30 -13.36 -5.49
CA ASN A 72 -7.10 -14.54 -5.17
C ASN A 72 -7.27 -15.35 -6.45
N GLU A 73 -6.66 -16.52 -6.55
CA GLU A 73 -6.90 -17.49 -7.63
C GLU A 73 -8.29 -18.17 -7.52
N GLN A 74 -9.18 -17.64 -6.66
CA GLN A 74 -10.53 -18.15 -6.41
C GLN A 74 -11.58 -17.03 -6.50
N SER A 75 -11.58 -16.29 -7.63
CA SER A 75 -12.77 -15.58 -8.10
C SER A 75 -12.92 -15.79 -9.61
N SER A 76 -13.39 -16.99 -9.96
CA SER A 76 -13.78 -17.34 -11.32
C SER A 76 -14.80 -16.31 -11.87
N LYS A 77 -14.44 -15.72 -13.02
CA LYS A 77 -15.27 -15.00 -14.03
C LYS A 77 -15.35 -13.46 -14.02
N ASN A 78 -14.68 -12.74 -13.13
CA ASN A 78 -14.42 -11.30 -13.33
C ASN A 78 -12.96 -11.01 -12.98
N ALA A 79 -12.06 -11.51 -13.83
CA ALA A 79 -10.63 -11.28 -13.70
C ALA A 79 -10.37 -9.77 -13.79
N PHE A 80 -10.09 -9.17 -12.65
CA PHE A 80 -9.73 -7.78 -12.53
C PHE A 80 -8.38 -7.59 -13.24
N GLU A 81 -8.39 -6.99 -14.43
CA GLU A 81 -7.17 -6.70 -15.17
C GLU A 81 -6.34 -5.64 -14.44
N ASP A 82 -5.02 -5.74 -14.55
CA ASP A 82 -4.11 -4.70 -14.04
C ASP A 82 -4.55 -3.35 -14.63
N PRO A 83 -4.79 -2.30 -13.81
CA PRO A 83 -5.19 -0.99 -14.31
C PRO A 83 -4.19 -0.39 -15.31
N LEU A 84 -2.96 -0.89 -15.36
CA LEU A 84 -1.99 -0.54 -16.40
C LEU A 84 -2.39 -1.03 -17.79
N ASN A 85 -3.16 -2.11 -17.90
CA ASN A 85 -3.63 -2.62 -19.20
C ASN A 85 -4.62 -1.67 -19.86
N TRP A 86 -5.23 -0.74 -19.11
CA TRP A 86 -6.10 0.30 -19.65
C TRP A 86 -5.37 1.34 -20.51
N PHE A 87 -4.03 1.38 -20.46
CA PHE A 87 -3.21 2.21 -21.33
C PHE A 87 -2.99 1.63 -22.73
N GLY A 88 -3.45 0.39 -22.98
CA GLY A 88 -3.23 -0.34 -24.23
C GLY A 88 -1.85 -1.01 -24.28
N ILE A 89 -1.38 -1.30 -25.50
CA ILE A 89 -0.17 -2.12 -25.74
C ILE A 89 1.11 -1.48 -25.18
N LEU A 90 1.15 -0.15 -25.06
CA LEU A 90 2.33 0.57 -24.60
C LEU A 90 2.03 1.38 -23.34
N VAL A 91 2.30 0.78 -22.18
CA VAL A 91 2.25 1.46 -20.89
C VAL A 91 3.55 2.26 -20.71
N PRO A 92 3.50 3.58 -20.44
CA PRO A 92 4.69 4.35 -20.07
C PRO A 92 5.45 3.71 -18.90
N HIS A 93 6.78 3.69 -19.00
CA HIS A 93 7.63 3.03 -18.02
C HIS A 93 7.46 3.64 -16.62
N GLU A 94 7.28 4.94 -16.58
CA GLU A 94 7.09 5.81 -15.43
C GLU A 94 5.81 5.45 -14.66
N LEU A 95 4.76 5.01 -15.36
CA LEU A 95 3.53 4.54 -14.72
C LEU A 95 3.68 3.15 -14.12
N ARG A 96 4.50 2.29 -14.74
CA ARG A 96 4.93 1.02 -14.15
C ARG A 96 5.75 1.24 -12.89
N GLU A 97 6.68 2.18 -12.90
CA GLU A 97 7.44 2.57 -11.72
C GLU A 97 6.54 3.17 -10.63
N ALA A 98 5.64 4.08 -11.00
CA ALA A 98 4.69 4.66 -10.06
C ALA A 98 3.87 3.58 -9.35
N GLN A 99 3.28 2.66 -10.11
CA GLN A 99 2.50 1.56 -9.55
C GLN A 99 3.34 0.69 -8.61
N LYS A 100 4.59 0.38 -8.96
CA LYS A 100 5.51 -0.36 -8.08
C LYS A 100 5.73 0.37 -6.76
N TYR A 101 6.06 1.67 -6.79
CA TYR A 101 6.29 2.45 -5.58
C TYR A 101 5.05 2.54 -4.69
N PHE A 102 3.85 2.69 -5.27
CA PHE A 102 2.61 2.68 -4.49
C PHE A 102 2.30 1.29 -3.91
N ARG A 103 2.57 0.20 -4.65
CA ARG A 103 2.45 -1.18 -4.14
C ARG A 103 3.36 -1.41 -2.94
N ASP A 104 4.59 -0.92 -2.99
CA ASP A 104 5.54 -1.04 -1.89
C ASP A 104 5.13 -0.16 -0.69
N GLY A 105 4.69 1.07 -0.93
CA GLY A 105 4.11 1.91 0.11
C GLY A 105 2.89 1.27 0.81
N LEU A 106 2.03 0.56 0.06
CA LEU A 106 0.88 -0.13 0.64
C LEU A 106 1.30 -1.25 1.60
N LYS A 107 2.38 -1.97 1.31
CA LYS A 107 2.94 -2.99 2.22
C LYS A 107 3.42 -2.34 3.52
N GLU A 108 4.09 -1.19 3.44
CA GLU A 108 4.55 -0.44 4.61
C GLU A 108 3.36 0.04 5.47
N VAL A 109 2.27 0.54 4.86
CA VAL A 109 1.05 0.94 5.59
C VAL A 109 0.42 -0.25 6.31
N ALA A 110 0.34 -1.40 5.65
CA ALA A 110 -0.19 -2.61 6.27
C ALA A 110 0.67 -3.08 7.45
N HIS A 111 2.00 -3.03 7.30
CA HIS A 111 2.93 -3.31 8.38
C HIS A 111 2.78 -2.33 9.55
N MET A 112 2.64 -1.04 9.27
CA MET A 112 2.38 -0.01 10.28
C MET A 112 1.07 -0.26 11.04
N ALA A 113 0.00 -0.63 10.35
CA ALA A 113 -1.27 -0.96 10.98
C ALA A 113 -1.13 -2.18 11.92
N HIS A 114 -0.34 -3.18 11.52
CA HIS A 114 -0.01 -4.31 12.39
C HIS A 114 0.77 -3.86 13.64
N LEU A 115 1.84 -3.08 13.46
CA LEU A 115 2.63 -2.53 14.57
C LEU A 115 1.78 -1.70 15.54
N GLN A 116 0.86 -0.88 15.03
CA GLN A 116 -0.07 -0.11 15.85
C GLN A 116 -0.95 -1.01 16.73
N VAL A 117 -1.48 -2.10 16.18
CA VAL A 117 -2.27 -3.07 16.96
C VAL A 117 -1.43 -3.73 18.05
N MET A 118 -0.18 -4.10 17.73
CA MET A 118 0.75 -4.71 18.69
C MET A 118 1.14 -3.74 19.80
N LEU A 119 1.38 -2.47 19.46
CA LEU A 119 1.73 -1.41 20.40
C LEU A 119 0.56 -1.13 21.36
N HIS A 120 -0.67 -1.02 20.85
CA HIS A 120 -1.87 -0.87 21.67
C HIS A 120 -2.10 -2.06 22.61
N LYS A 121 -1.79 -3.28 22.16
CA LYS A 121 -1.87 -4.48 23.00
C LYS A 121 -0.85 -4.42 24.14
N LEU A 122 0.40 -4.08 23.83
CA LEU A 122 1.48 -4.00 24.80
C LEU A 122 1.24 -2.91 25.85
N GLU A 123 0.68 -1.76 25.46
CA GLU A 123 0.30 -0.69 26.38
C GLU A 123 -0.76 -1.16 27.39
N LYS A 124 -1.79 -1.89 26.93
CA LYS A 124 -2.80 -2.48 27.81
C LYS A 124 -2.18 -3.46 28.80
N ASP A 125 -1.27 -4.30 28.34
CA ASP A 125 -0.58 -5.27 29.19
C ASP A 125 0.22 -4.55 30.28
N ILE A 126 1.02 -3.54 29.93
CA ILE A 126 1.80 -2.72 30.89
C ILE A 126 0.90 -2.09 31.96
N VAL A 127 -0.22 -1.49 31.56
CA VAL A 127 -1.17 -0.89 32.51
C VAL A 127 -1.75 -1.94 33.44
N SER A 128 -2.06 -3.13 32.93
CA SER A 128 -2.60 -4.23 33.75
C SER A 128 -1.58 -4.75 34.77
N TYR A 129 -0.30 -4.87 34.37
CA TYR A 129 0.77 -5.29 35.28
C TYR A 129 1.03 -4.25 36.36
N ARG A 130 1.03 -2.96 36.03
CA ARG A 130 1.15 -1.88 37.01
C ARG A 130 0.07 -1.96 38.09
N LYS A 131 -1.18 -2.23 37.70
CA LYS A 131 -2.31 -2.38 38.64
C LYS A 131 -2.22 -3.60 39.54
N LYS A 132 -1.49 -4.65 39.13
CA LYS A 132 -1.30 -5.88 39.93
C LYS A 132 -0.13 -5.77 40.91
N VAL A 133 0.82 -4.88 40.64
CA VAL A 133 2.01 -4.66 41.47
C VAL A 133 1.76 -3.60 42.55
N SER A 134 0.79 -2.70 42.33
CA SER A 134 0.30 -1.75 43.33
C SER A 134 -0.83 -2.35 44.17
#